data_AF-A0A944L580-F1
#
_entry.id   AF-A0A944L580-F1
#
_cell.length_a   1.000
_cell.length_b   1.000
_cell.length_c   1.000
_cell.angle_alpha   90.00
_cell.angle_beta   90.00
_cell.angle_gamma   90.00
#
_symmetry.space_group_name_H-M   'P 1'
#
loop_
_entity.id
_entity.type
_entity.pdbx_description
1 polymer ?
#
loop_
_entity_poly.entity_id
_entity_poly.type
_entity_poly.pdbx_seq_one_letter_code
_entity_poly.pdbx_strand_id
1 'polypeptide(L)'
;MSFYGADVQQLKALSKSLATGATRLSGKARELDSLIGQSQYWQGQDAKQFAAEWQSKLRPMIEKASRGMEEASKRALINAEEQQSASIAVSGITGASGVSTASAPANAGSPPTGNGEQGQPASDRPTPEEILEKYQVSDAGTTEWPSDWDPLRFVVDQRTVTEKEAELLNGLGPLEMNAFKDIHDDAFESADERFPSPDQNDDQNDAFRHAYWNALMVKEYGAEWAEDYATAHEQLPGNPGPREAMDLYNNEVGRNIAVANPDASAEELATLIEQAVRNGDTVVVGQDLLPHPSNEVPMEQTGDANNAPPVDGHDPEFNDESRTTS
;
A
#
# COMPACT_ATOMS: atom_id res chain seq x y z
N MET A 1 -10.39 -0.64 -29.89
CA MET A 1 -10.22 -0.97 -28.47
C MET A 1 -8.74 -0.89 -28.19
N SER A 2 -8.30 0.15 -27.48
CA SER A 2 -6.91 0.27 -27.05
C SER A 2 -6.72 -0.62 -25.84
N PHE A 3 -5.81 -1.59 -25.94
CA PHE A 3 -5.38 -2.41 -24.81
C PHE A 3 -4.61 -1.50 -23.85
N TYR A 4 -5.13 -1.31 -22.64
CA TYR A 4 -4.45 -0.62 -21.55
C TYR A 4 -3.60 -1.65 -20.79
N GLY A 5 -2.31 -1.38 -20.68
CA GLY A 5 -1.33 -2.24 -20.02
C GLY A 5 0.08 -1.69 -20.25
N ALA A 6 1.01 -1.99 -19.34
CA ALA A 6 2.38 -1.50 -19.43
C ALA A 6 3.11 -2.07 -20.68
N ASP A 7 3.86 -1.23 -21.39
CA ASP A 7 4.64 -1.68 -22.55
C ASP A 7 5.84 -2.53 -22.08
N VAL A 8 5.72 -3.85 -22.29
CA VAL A 8 6.73 -4.87 -21.93
C VAL A 8 8.11 -4.54 -22.50
N GLN A 9 8.20 -3.94 -23.70
CA GLN A 9 9.49 -3.57 -24.29
C GLN A 9 10.10 -2.36 -23.59
N GLN A 10 9.27 -1.38 -23.22
CA GLN A 10 9.73 -0.22 -22.47
C GLN A 10 10.18 -0.59 -21.05
N LEU A 11 9.46 -1.49 -20.38
CA LEU A 11 9.86 -2.03 -19.07
C LEU A 11 11.20 -2.78 -19.13
N LYS A 12 11.39 -3.65 -20.13
CA LYS A 12 12.68 -4.33 -20.35
C LYS A 12 13.81 -3.36 -20.68
N ALA A 13 13.53 -2.28 -21.44
CA ALA A 13 14.49 -1.24 -21.74
C ALA A 13 14.89 -0.43 -20.48
N LEU A 14 13.91 -0.08 -19.64
CA LEU A 14 14.11 0.58 -18.36
C LEU A 14 14.96 -0.28 -17.42
N SER A 15 14.61 -1.56 -17.27
CA SER A 15 15.37 -2.54 -16.50
C SER A 15 16.85 -2.55 -16.90
N LYS A 16 17.13 -2.62 -18.21
CA LYS A 16 18.51 -2.61 -18.73
C LYS A 16 19.24 -1.30 -18.44
N SER A 17 18.55 -0.16 -18.54
CA SER A 17 19.12 1.15 -18.24
C SER A 17 19.52 1.25 -16.77
N LEU A 18 18.64 0.82 -15.87
CA LEU A 18 18.88 0.80 -14.42
C LEU A 18 20.06 -0.10 -14.05
N ALA A 19 20.12 -1.34 -14.54
CA ALA A 19 21.26 -2.25 -14.31
C ALA A 19 22.59 -1.66 -14.81
N THR A 20 22.56 -1.03 -15.99
CA THR A 20 23.74 -0.39 -16.58
C THR A 20 24.21 0.79 -15.73
N GLY A 21 23.26 1.62 -15.26
CA GLY A 21 23.52 2.74 -14.37
C GLY A 21 24.12 2.30 -13.04
N ALA A 22 23.56 1.27 -12.41
CA ALA A 22 24.07 0.71 -11.16
C ALA A 22 25.53 0.24 -11.28
N THR A 23 25.83 -0.51 -12.34
CA THR A 23 27.17 -1.02 -12.63
C THR A 23 28.17 0.13 -12.83
N ARG A 24 27.77 1.17 -13.57
CA ARG A 24 28.61 2.36 -13.79
C ARG A 24 28.89 3.10 -12.48
N LEU A 25 27.86 3.28 -11.66
CA LEU A 25 27.95 3.99 -10.38
C LEU A 25 28.86 3.23 -9.40
N SER A 26 28.71 1.91 -9.29
CA SER A 26 29.59 1.05 -8.49
C SER A 26 31.04 1.08 -9.00
N GLY A 27 31.22 1.07 -10.33
CA GLY A 27 32.54 1.23 -10.96
C GLY A 27 33.21 2.54 -10.59
N LYS A 28 32.46 3.66 -10.63
CA LYS A 28 32.97 4.99 -10.25
C LYS A 28 33.28 5.08 -8.75
N ALA A 29 32.48 4.45 -7.89
CA ALA A 29 32.79 4.37 -6.46
C ALA A 29 34.14 3.68 -6.21
N ARG A 30 34.40 2.55 -6.87
CA ARG A 30 35.69 1.83 -6.74
C ARG A 30 36.88 2.62 -7.29
N GLU A 31 36.67 3.34 -8.40
CA GLU A 31 37.70 4.22 -8.97
C GLU A 31 38.06 5.35 -7.99
N LEU A 32 37.05 6.01 -7.41
CA LEU A 32 37.25 7.04 -6.39
C LEU A 32 37.91 6.49 -5.12
N ASP A 33 37.48 5.31 -4.65
CA ASP A 33 38.07 4.65 -3.49
C ASP A 33 39.58 4.42 -3.67
N SER A 34 39.99 3.95 -4.87
CA SER A 34 41.39 3.80 -5.22
C SER A 34 42.14 5.14 -5.28
N LEU A 35 41.54 6.18 -5.87
CA LEU A 35 42.18 7.50 -5.99
C LEU A 35 42.35 8.18 -4.63
N ILE A 36 41.35 8.06 -3.75
CA ILE A 36 41.38 8.62 -2.40
C ILE A 36 42.38 7.86 -1.52
N GLY A 37 42.48 6.53 -1.67
CA GLY A 37 43.48 5.72 -0.98
C GLY A 37 44.92 5.99 -1.44
N GLN A 38 45.10 6.45 -2.68
CA GLN A 38 46.41 6.83 -3.22
C GLN A 38 46.78 8.26 -2.78
N SER A 39 47.33 8.38 -1.57
CA SER A 39 47.69 9.63 -0.89
C SER A 39 48.81 10.47 -1.54
N GLN A 40 49.12 10.28 -2.83
CA GLN A 40 50.24 10.94 -3.49
C GLN A 40 49.90 12.33 -4.05
N TYR A 41 48.65 12.59 -4.40
CA TYR A 41 48.26 13.83 -5.10
C TYR A 41 47.66 14.91 -4.20
N TRP A 42 47.11 14.53 -3.05
CA TRP A 42 46.48 15.46 -2.10
C TRP A 42 46.78 15.03 -0.66
N GLN A 43 47.44 15.91 0.09
CA GLN A 43 47.92 15.65 1.45
C GLN A 43 47.54 16.82 2.36
N GLY A 44 47.27 16.54 3.63
CA GLY A 44 46.89 17.54 4.63
C GLY A 44 45.76 17.06 5.53
N GLN A 45 45.27 17.93 6.42
CA GLN A 45 44.13 17.62 7.29
C GLN A 45 42.83 17.50 6.48
N ASP A 46 42.60 18.38 5.51
CA ASP A 46 41.41 18.35 4.66
C ASP A 46 41.31 17.05 3.86
N ALA A 47 42.43 16.57 3.31
CA ALA A 47 42.49 15.29 2.61
C ALA A 47 42.09 14.11 3.52
N LYS A 48 42.50 14.13 4.79
CA LYS A 48 42.12 13.11 5.78
C LYS A 48 40.64 13.22 6.16
N GLN A 49 40.13 14.44 6.34
CA GLN A 49 38.73 14.68 6.67
C GLN A 49 37.82 14.23 5.54
N PHE A 50 38.15 14.56 4.29
CA PHE A 50 37.43 14.06 3.13
C PHE A 50 37.52 12.54 2.98
N ALA A 51 38.68 11.93 3.22
CA ALA A 51 38.80 10.47 3.19
C ALA A 51 37.91 9.80 4.26
N ALA A 52 37.82 10.39 5.45
CA ALA A 52 36.93 9.91 6.51
C ALA A 52 35.45 10.08 6.15
N GLU A 53 35.05 11.23 5.60
CA GLU A 53 33.69 11.46 5.11
C GLU A 53 33.31 10.52 3.95
N TRP A 54 34.27 10.29 3.04
CA TRP A 54 34.10 9.34 1.94
C TRP A 54 33.80 7.94 2.47
N GLN A 55 34.61 7.43 3.40
CA GLN A 55 34.44 6.09 3.96
C GLN A 55 33.17 5.94 4.80
N SER A 56 32.84 6.95 5.59
CA SER A 56 31.72 6.87 6.54
C SER A 56 30.36 7.19 5.92
N LYS A 57 30.30 8.05 4.91
CA LYS A 57 29.04 8.60 4.37
C LYS A 57 28.88 8.38 2.87
N LEU A 58 29.81 8.91 2.07
CA LEU A 58 29.59 9.02 0.62
C LEU A 58 29.67 7.65 -0.09
N ARG A 59 30.64 6.81 0.27
CA ARG A 59 30.79 5.48 -0.34
C ARG A 59 29.60 4.57 -0.01
N PRO A 60 29.19 4.40 1.27
CA PRO A 60 27.99 3.62 1.60
C PRO A 60 26.73 4.12 0.89
N MET A 61 26.58 5.44 0.73
CA MET A 61 25.46 6.05 0.00
C MET A 61 25.45 5.66 -1.47
N ILE A 62 26.60 5.74 -2.16
CA ILE A 62 26.72 5.33 -3.57
C ILE A 62 26.46 3.83 -3.72
N GLU A 63 26.97 3.00 -2.80
CA GLU A 63 26.72 1.56 -2.80
C GLU A 63 25.23 1.23 -2.56
N LYS A 64 24.55 1.95 -1.66
CA LYS A 64 23.09 1.81 -1.44
C LYS A 64 22.31 2.22 -2.70
N ALA A 65 22.66 3.33 -3.33
CA ALA A 65 22.02 3.77 -4.59
C ALA A 65 22.22 2.77 -5.73
N SER A 66 23.45 2.24 -5.90
CA SER A 66 23.72 1.17 -6.88
C SER A 66 22.85 -0.06 -6.63
N ARG A 67 22.70 -0.51 -5.38
CA ARG A 67 21.83 -1.65 -5.05
C ARG A 67 20.36 -1.37 -5.36
N GLY A 68 19.85 -0.19 -4.98
CA GLY A 68 18.47 0.21 -5.29
C GLY A 68 18.19 0.24 -6.80
N MET A 69 19.14 0.68 -7.62
CA MET A 69 19.03 0.63 -9.08
C MET A 69 19.04 -0.81 -9.63
N GLU A 70 19.83 -1.73 -9.04
CA GLU A 70 19.81 -3.16 -9.41
C GLU A 70 18.49 -3.83 -9.04
N GLU A 71 17.91 -3.49 -7.90
CA GLU A 71 16.62 -4.01 -7.46
C GLU A 71 15.47 -3.47 -8.31
N ALA A 72 15.44 -2.16 -8.58
CA ALA A 72 14.48 -1.55 -9.51
C ALA A 72 14.61 -2.15 -10.93
N SER A 73 15.83 -2.49 -11.36
CA SER A 73 16.06 -3.20 -12.61
C SER A 73 15.40 -4.59 -12.61
N LYS A 74 15.56 -5.36 -11.54
CA LYS A 74 14.93 -6.69 -11.40
C LYS A 74 13.40 -6.58 -11.41
N ARG A 75 12.84 -5.58 -10.75
CA ARG A 75 11.37 -5.34 -10.72
C ARG A 75 10.80 -4.98 -12.06
N ALA A 76 11.42 -4.03 -12.77
CA ALA A 76 10.99 -3.70 -14.13
C ALA A 76 11.04 -4.93 -15.07
N LEU A 77 11.89 -5.92 -14.78
CA LEU A 77 11.89 -7.19 -15.51
C LEU A 77 10.75 -8.12 -15.07
N ILE A 78 10.49 -8.26 -13.77
CA ILE A 78 9.37 -9.05 -13.22
C ILE A 78 8.03 -8.52 -13.73
N ASN A 79 7.76 -7.22 -13.60
CA ASN A 79 6.51 -6.61 -14.08
C ASN A 79 6.34 -6.83 -15.60
N ALA A 80 7.43 -6.83 -16.36
CA ALA A 80 7.39 -7.13 -17.79
C ALA A 80 7.04 -8.60 -18.08
N GLU A 81 7.47 -9.53 -17.23
CA GLU A 81 7.16 -10.96 -17.32
C GLU A 81 5.72 -11.27 -16.91
N GLU A 82 5.22 -10.60 -15.87
CA GLU A 82 3.84 -10.71 -15.39
C GLU A 82 2.85 -10.17 -16.44
N GLN A 83 3.09 -8.97 -16.97
CA GLN A 83 2.27 -8.39 -18.04
C GLN A 83 2.25 -9.29 -19.28
N GLN A 84 3.40 -9.89 -19.63
CA GLN A 84 3.50 -10.84 -20.73
C GLN A 84 2.67 -12.11 -20.46
N SER A 85 2.70 -12.62 -19.23
CA SER A 85 1.95 -13.81 -18.81
C SER A 85 0.44 -13.57 -18.77
N ALA A 86 0.00 -12.44 -18.22
CA ALA A 86 -1.40 -12.01 -18.21
C ALA A 86 -1.96 -11.87 -19.65
N SER A 87 -1.17 -11.31 -20.56
CA SER A 87 -1.53 -11.18 -21.98
C SER A 87 -1.68 -12.53 -22.70
N ILE A 88 -0.90 -13.54 -22.30
CA ILE A 88 -0.98 -14.90 -22.84
C ILE A 88 -2.20 -15.64 -22.27
N ALA A 89 -2.51 -15.47 -20.99
CA ALA A 89 -3.69 -16.07 -20.35
C ALA A 89 -5.02 -15.59 -20.98
N VAL A 90 -5.12 -14.30 -21.31
CA VAL A 90 -6.28 -13.73 -22.04
C VAL A 90 -6.39 -14.29 -23.47
N SER A 91 -5.26 -14.51 -24.15
CA SER A 91 -5.24 -15.04 -25.53
C SER A 91 -5.64 -16.54 -25.60
N GLY A 92 -5.58 -17.26 -24.49
CA GLY A 92 -5.95 -18.69 -24.40
C GLY A 92 -7.45 -18.97 -24.47
N ILE A 93 -8.31 -17.98 -24.25
CA ILE A 93 -9.77 -18.14 -24.23
C ILE A 93 -10.40 -17.99 -25.63
N THR A 94 -9.72 -17.32 -26.57
CA THR A 94 -10.27 -17.02 -27.92
C THR A 94 -9.92 -18.04 -29.01
N GLY A 95 -9.37 -19.20 -28.65
CA GLY A 95 -8.74 -20.14 -29.58
C GLY A 95 -9.35 -21.54 -29.68
N ALA A 96 -10.68 -21.71 -29.59
CA ALA A 96 -11.30 -23.00 -29.89
C ALA A 96 -12.75 -22.87 -30.40
N SER A 97 -12.91 -22.54 -31.68
CA SER A 97 -14.13 -22.85 -32.42
C SER A 97 -14.20 -24.37 -32.65
N GLY A 98 -14.95 -25.05 -31.78
CA GLY A 98 -15.33 -26.45 -31.93
C GLY A 98 -16.77 -26.62 -31.47
N VAL A 99 -17.71 -26.47 -32.41
CA VAL A 99 -19.13 -26.80 -32.21
C VAL A 99 -19.24 -28.25 -31.75
N SER A 100 -19.81 -28.45 -30.57
CA SER A 100 -20.46 -29.70 -30.19
C SER A 100 -21.61 -29.37 -29.25
N THR A 101 -22.81 -29.39 -29.84
CA THR A 101 -24.09 -29.41 -29.16
C THR A 101 -24.18 -30.64 -28.26
N ALA A 102 -24.28 -30.45 -26.95
CA ALA A 102 -24.78 -31.46 -26.03
C ALA A 102 -25.60 -30.79 -24.93
N SER A 103 -26.84 -31.25 -24.85
CA SER A 103 -27.93 -30.77 -24.01
C SER A 103 -27.60 -30.69 -22.53
N ALA A 104 -28.16 -29.67 -21.88
CA ALA A 104 -28.28 -29.60 -20.43
C ALA A 104 -28.88 -30.89 -19.84
N PRO A 105 -28.48 -31.23 -18.61
CA PRO A 105 -29.46 -31.41 -17.57
C PRO A 105 -29.24 -30.36 -16.48
N ALA A 106 -30.34 -29.72 -16.12
CA ALA A 106 -30.44 -28.98 -14.88
C ALA A 106 -30.13 -29.94 -13.71
N ASN A 107 -29.06 -29.67 -13.00
CA ASN A 107 -28.98 -30.01 -11.59
C ASN A 107 -28.09 -28.98 -10.90
N ALA A 108 -28.76 -27.99 -10.29
CA ALA A 108 -28.14 -27.06 -9.37
C ALA A 108 -27.68 -27.86 -8.14
N GLY A 109 -26.39 -28.21 -8.11
CA GLY A 109 -25.69 -28.57 -6.89
C GLY A 109 -25.14 -27.30 -6.27
N SER A 110 -25.66 -26.93 -5.11
CA SER A 110 -25.18 -25.82 -4.28
C SER A 110 -23.65 -25.85 -4.12
N PRO A 111 -22.97 -24.69 -4.12
CA PRO A 111 -21.58 -24.64 -3.68
C PRO A 111 -21.50 -25.08 -2.22
N PRO A 112 -20.36 -25.65 -1.76
CA PRO A 112 -20.20 -25.99 -0.37
C PRO A 112 -20.21 -24.70 0.44
N THR A 113 -21.15 -24.62 1.37
CA THR A 113 -21.13 -23.69 2.49
C THR A 113 -19.86 -23.96 3.31
N GLY A 114 -18.76 -23.30 2.95
CA GLY A 114 -17.74 -22.94 3.93
C GLY A 114 -18.36 -21.89 4.83
N ASN A 115 -18.29 -22.12 6.13
CA ASN A 115 -18.77 -21.18 7.15
C ASN A 115 -17.94 -19.89 7.07
N GLY A 116 -18.28 -18.99 6.15
CA GLY A 116 -18.05 -17.57 6.34
C GLY A 116 -19.01 -17.17 7.45
N GLU A 117 -18.47 -16.77 8.60
CA GLU A 117 -19.26 -16.11 9.62
C GLU A 117 -20.04 -14.99 8.96
N GLN A 118 -21.36 -15.14 9.01
CA GLN A 118 -22.32 -14.15 8.57
C GLN A 118 -21.99 -12.85 9.31
N GLY A 119 -21.97 -11.72 8.58
CA GLY A 119 -21.83 -10.39 9.18
C GLY A 119 -22.69 -10.27 10.42
N GLN A 120 -22.15 -9.60 11.45
CA GLN A 120 -22.81 -9.48 12.75
C GLN A 120 -24.30 -9.11 12.57
N PRO A 121 -25.22 -9.79 13.26
CA PRO A 121 -26.63 -9.43 13.19
C PRO A 121 -26.79 -7.95 13.51
N ALA A 122 -27.68 -7.26 12.80
CA ALA A 122 -27.85 -5.79 12.88
C ALA A 122 -28.13 -5.25 14.31
N SER A 123 -28.44 -6.12 15.28
CA SER A 123 -28.57 -5.76 16.71
C SER A 123 -27.24 -5.62 17.45
N ASP A 124 -26.13 -6.11 16.89
CA ASP A 124 -24.82 -6.23 17.54
C ASP A 124 -23.76 -5.32 16.88
N ARG A 125 -24.12 -4.60 15.81
CA ARG A 125 -23.22 -3.63 15.16
C ARG A 125 -23.16 -2.34 15.99
N PRO A 126 -21.97 -1.72 16.15
CA PRO A 126 -21.85 -0.45 16.84
C PRO A 126 -22.63 0.63 16.10
N THR A 127 -23.21 1.55 16.85
CA THR A 127 -23.89 2.73 16.33
C THR A 127 -22.89 3.70 15.70
N PRO A 128 -23.32 4.57 14.75
CA PRO A 128 -22.46 5.61 14.18
C PRO A 128 -21.76 6.47 15.23
N GLU A 129 -22.44 6.80 16.32
CA GLU A 129 -21.87 7.55 17.44
C GLU A 129 -20.82 6.75 18.22
N GLU A 130 -21.05 5.45 18.45
CA GLU A 130 -20.06 4.57 19.10
C GLU A 130 -18.81 4.40 18.22
N ILE A 131 -18.97 4.32 16.90
CA ILE A 131 -17.83 4.30 15.97
C ILE A 131 -17.07 5.62 16.05
N LEU A 132 -17.77 6.75 15.95
CA LEU A 132 -17.14 8.07 16.05
C LEU A 132 -16.40 8.25 17.39
N GLU A 133 -16.94 7.76 18.50
CA GLU A 133 -16.30 7.88 19.82
C GLU A 133 -15.08 6.94 19.97
N LYS A 134 -15.17 5.71 19.47
CA LYS A 134 -14.13 4.69 19.66
C LYS A 134 -12.93 4.91 18.74
N TYR A 135 -13.17 5.25 17.49
CA TYR A 135 -12.16 5.32 16.45
C TYR A 135 -11.69 6.77 16.27
N GLN A 136 -10.94 7.27 17.24
CA GLN A 136 -10.29 8.58 17.16
C GLN A 136 -8.86 8.49 17.66
N VAL A 137 -7.91 9.09 16.96
CA VAL A 137 -6.51 9.15 17.39
C VAL A 137 -6.04 10.60 17.51
N SER A 138 -5.08 10.84 18.39
CA SER A 138 -4.49 12.16 18.54
C SER A 138 -3.56 12.49 17.37
N ASP A 139 -3.54 13.76 16.95
CA ASP A 139 -2.57 14.29 15.99
C ASP A 139 -1.12 13.98 16.42
N ALA A 140 -0.33 13.41 15.52
CA ALA A 140 1.07 13.11 15.75
C ALA A 140 2.02 14.17 15.16
N GLY A 141 3.28 14.15 15.62
CA GLY A 141 4.37 14.86 14.95
C GLY A 141 4.59 14.32 13.54
N THR A 142 4.92 15.20 12.60
CA THR A 142 5.15 14.83 11.20
C THR A 142 6.60 15.08 10.77
N THR A 143 7.02 14.34 9.75
CA THR A 143 8.33 14.47 9.11
C THR A 143 8.20 14.30 7.60
N GLU A 144 9.17 14.87 6.87
CA GLU A 144 9.31 14.61 5.44
C GLU A 144 10.01 13.26 5.22
N TRP A 145 9.35 12.35 4.52
CA TRP A 145 9.85 11.02 4.21
C TRP A 145 9.80 10.73 2.70
N PRO A 146 10.85 10.13 2.11
CA PRO A 146 12.14 9.88 2.71
C PRO A 146 12.86 11.19 3.07
N SER A 147 13.70 11.15 4.11
CA SER A 147 14.46 12.33 4.52
C SER A 147 15.32 12.87 3.37
N ASP A 148 15.70 14.15 3.41
CA ASP A 148 16.40 14.82 2.29
C ASP A 148 17.67 14.10 1.80
N TRP A 149 18.30 13.32 2.66
CA TRP A 149 19.54 12.60 2.39
C TRP A 149 19.35 11.09 2.20
N ASP A 150 18.11 10.59 2.20
CA ASP A 150 17.84 9.16 1.99
C ASP A 150 18.00 8.80 0.50
N PRO A 151 18.79 7.77 0.16
CA PRO A 151 18.85 7.22 -1.19
C PRO A 151 17.51 6.78 -1.77
N LEU A 152 16.48 6.54 -0.95
CA LEU A 152 15.12 6.30 -1.47
C LEU A 152 14.55 7.49 -2.25
N ARG A 153 15.04 8.73 -2.03
CA ARG A 153 14.62 9.93 -2.80
C ARG A 153 14.87 9.88 -4.30
N PHE A 154 15.67 8.93 -4.78
CA PHE A 154 15.89 8.73 -6.22
C PHE A 154 14.77 7.92 -6.89
N VAL A 155 13.91 7.26 -6.11
CA VAL A 155 12.88 6.34 -6.60
C VAL A 155 11.52 6.49 -5.92
N VAL A 156 11.46 7.24 -4.81
CA VAL A 156 10.23 7.56 -4.07
C VAL A 156 10.16 9.06 -3.87
N ASP A 157 9.01 9.65 -4.19
CA ASP A 157 8.75 11.06 -3.95
C ASP A 157 8.67 11.36 -2.45
N GLN A 158 9.17 12.53 -2.06
CA GLN A 158 9.09 12.98 -0.68
C GLN A 158 7.65 13.39 -0.36
N ARG A 159 7.17 12.97 0.80
CA ARG A 159 5.84 13.25 1.33
C ARG A 159 5.92 13.48 2.83
N THR A 160 5.01 14.30 3.34
CA THR A 160 4.79 14.44 4.79
C THR A 160 4.08 13.20 5.29
N VAL A 161 4.66 12.56 6.31
CA VAL A 161 4.11 11.39 7.02
C VAL A 161 4.25 11.61 8.52
N THR A 162 3.57 10.82 9.34
CA THR A 162 3.82 10.86 10.79
C THR A 162 5.21 10.32 11.12
N GLU A 163 5.77 10.74 12.26
CA GLU A 163 7.07 10.24 12.74
C GLU A 163 7.06 8.71 12.89
N LYS A 164 5.91 8.13 13.29
CA LYS A 164 5.74 6.68 13.43
C LYS A 164 5.67 5.97 12.09
N GLU A 165 4.94 6.50 11.09
CA GLU A 165 4.98 5.97 9.72
C GLU A 165 6.41 5.94 9.19
N ALA A 166 7.17 7.03 9.36
CA ALA A 166 8.56 7.10 8.93
C ALA A 166 9.44 6.05 9.64
N GLU A 167 9.23 5.82 10.94
CA GLU A 167 9.93 4.77 11.70
C GLU A 167 9.68 3.38 11.09
N LEU A 168 8.41 3.03 10.86
CA LEU A 168 7.99 1.73 10.31
C LEU A 168 8.51 1.52 8.88
N LEU A 169 8.39 2.54 8.03
CA LEU A 169 8.88 2.49 6.64
C LEU A 169 10.40 2.37 6.56
N ASN A 170 11.13 2.98 7.49
CA ASN A 170 12.59 2.83 7.56
C ASN A 170 13.02 1.43 8.03
N GLY A 171 12.14 0.69 8.71
CA GLY A 171 12.35 -0.70 9.11
C GLY A 171 12.24 -1.68 7.94
N LEU A 172 11.54 -1.31 6.87
CA LEU A 172 11.35 -2.18 5.70
C LEU A 172 12.63 -2.29 4.86
N GLY A 173 12.96 -3.52 4.49
CA GLY A 173 13.93 -3.80 3.44
C GLY A 173 13.42 -3.34 2.07
N PRO A 174 14.29 -3.32 1.03
CA PRO A 174 13.89 -2.83 -0.27
C PRO A 174 12.71 -3.59 -0.89
N LEU A 175 12.70 -4.93 -0.81
CA LEU A 175 11.63 -5.78 -1.35
C LEU A 175 10.28 -5.45 -0.72
N GLU A 176 10.25 -5.38 0.61
CA GLU A 176 9.08 -5.02 1.40
C GLU A 176 8.60 -3.60 1.05
N MET A 177 9.50 -2.64 0.89
CA MET A 177 9.15 -1.29 0.43
C MET A 177 8.51 -1.29 -0.97
N ASN A 178 8.83 -2.26 -1.84
CA ASN A 178 8.10 -2.41 -3.10
C ASN A 178 6.68 -2.84 -2.87
N ALA A 179 6.54 -3.92 -2.08
CA ALA A 179 5.26 -4.52 -1.82
C ALA A 179 4.35 -3.45 -1.23
N PHE A 180 4.89 -2.57 -0.37
CA PHE A 180 4.14 -1.47 0.22
C PHE A 180 3.60 -0.50 -0.83
N LYS A 181 4.44 -0.15 -1.82
CA LYS A 181 4.04 0.72 -2.94
C LYS A 181 3.02 0.04 -3.86
N ASP A 182 3.22 -1.23 -4.18
CA ASP A 182 2.33 -1.98 -5.06
C ASP A 182 0.98 -2.23 -4.37
N ILE A 183 0.98 -2.55 -3.07
CA ILE A 183 -0.22 -2.68 -2.22
C ILE A 183 -1.02 -1.38 -2.19
N HIS A 184 -0.35 -0.24 -2.06
CA HIS A 184 -1.00 1.07 -2.17
C HIS A 184 -1.66 1.25 -3.54
N ASP A 185 -0.90 1.07 -4.63
CA ASP A 185 -1.41 1.29 -5.99
C ASP A 185 -2.56 0.34 -6.34
N ASP A 186 -2.44 -0.95 -5.99
CA ASP A 186 -3.47 -1.97 -6.20
C ASP A 186 -4.77 -1.62 -5.46
N ALA A 187 -4.67 -1.08 -4.23
CA ALA A 187 -5.83 -0.69 -3.45
C ALA A 187 -6.58 0.50 -4.08
N PHE A 188 -5.85 1.52 -4.53
CA PHE A 188 -6.43 2.68 -5.22
C PHE A 188 -7.04 2.30 -6.58
N GLU A 189 -6.32 1.54 -7.41
CA GLU A 189 -6.83 1.09 -8.73
C GLU A 189 -8.09 0.23 -8.56
N SER A 190 -8.06 -0.73 -7.63
CA SER A 190 -9.21 -1.61 -7.37
C SER A 190 -10.42 -0.85 -6.84
N ALA A 191 -10.21 0.18 -6.02
CA ALA A 191 -11.28 1.04 -5.51
C ALA A 191 -11.94 1.82 -6.67
N ASP A 192 -11.13 2.44 -7.53
CA ASP A 192 -11.61 3.21 -8.68
C ASP A 192 -12.36 2.35 -9.71
N GLU A 193 -11.96 1.09 -9.88
CA GLU A 193 -12.66 0.15 -10.76
C GLU A 193 -14.00 -0.34 -10.18
N ARG A 194 -14.05 -0.67 -8.89
CA ARG A 194 -15.21 -1.32 -8.25
C ARG A 194 -16.25 -0.33 -7.72
N PHE A 195 -15.80 0.83 -7.28
CA PHE A 195 -16.60 1.92 -6.73
C PHE A 195 -16.19 3.26 -7.36
N PRO A 196 -16.45 3.49 -8.65
CA PRO A 196 -16.04 4.73 -9.30
C PRO A 196 -16.74 5.95 -8.68
N SER A 197 -15.97 6.89 -8.14
CA SER A 197 -16.47 8.11 -7.51
C SER A 197 -15.70 9.35 -7.98
N PRO A 198 -16.35 10.52 -8.13
CA PRO A 198 -15.67 11.76 -8.46
C PRO A 198 -14.90 12.39 -7.28
N ASP A 199 -15.29 12.13 -6.03
CA ASP A 199 -14.66 12.71 -4.83
C ASP A 199 -13.68 11.74 -4.16
N GLN A 200 -13.89 10.42 -4.31
CA GLN A 200 -13.06 9.32 -3.79
C GLN A 200 -12.80 9.32 -2.28
N ASN A 201 -13.35 10.30 -1.55
CA ASN A 201 -13.22 10.48 -0.11
C ASN A 201 -14.58 10.29 0.55
N ASP A 202 -14.57 9.82 1.79
CA ASP A 202 -15.74 9.72 2.67
C ASP A 202 -16.84 8.75 2.18
N ASP A 203 -16.58 8.01 1.08
CA ASP A 203 -17.56 7.20 0.36
C ASP A 203 -17.15 5.72 0.22
N GLN A 204 -17.89 4.95 -0.57
CA GLN A 204 -17.63 3.52 -0.74
C GLN A 204 -16.31 3.22 -1.46
N ASN A 205 -15.81 4.13 -2.29
CA ASN A 205 -14.47 4.01 -2.88
C ASN A 205 -13.44 4.06 -1.76
N ASP A 206 -13.55 5.06 -0.90
CA ASP A 206 -12.67 5.27 0.25
C ASP A 206 -12.72 4.08 1.21
N ALA A 207 -13.93 3.65 1.59
CA ALA A 207 -14.14 2.52 2.48
C ALA A 207 -13.55 1.22 1.92
N PHE A 208 -13.70 0.96 0.61
CA PHE A 208 -13.08 -0.18 -0.04
C PHE A 208 -11.56 -0.07 -0.02
N ARG A 209 -11.02 1.10 -0.38
CA ARG A 209 -9.59 1.37 -0.48
C ARG A 209 -8.89 1.13 0.86
N HIS A 210 -9.41 1.69 1.95
CA HIS A 210 -8.85 1.53 3.30
C HIS A 210 -8.88 0.07 3.77
N ALA A 211 -10.02 -0.61 3.60
CA ALA A 211 -10.15 -2.01 3.95
C ALA A 211 -9.22 -2.91 3.12
N TYR A 212 -9.15 -2.70 1.80
CA TYR A 212 -8.32 -3.54 0.92
C TYR A 212 -6.83 -3.30 1.12
N TRP A 213 -6.43 -2.04 1.28
CA TRP A 213 -5.07 -1.68 1.63
C TRP A 213 -4.62 -2.39 2.93
N ASN A 214 -5.45 -2.36 3.98
CA ASN A 214 -5.17 -3.07 5.23
C ASN A 214 -5.12 -4.59 5.05
N ALA A 215 -6.04 -5.18 4.29
CA ALA A 215 -6.04 -6.61 4.02
C ALA A 215 -4.76 -7.08 3.32
N LEU A 216 -4.27 -6.31 2.35
CA LEU A 216 -3.01 -6.59 1.66
C LEU A 216 -1.79 -6.38 2.58
N MET A 217 -1.79 -5.33 3.40
CA MET A 217 -0.74 -5.13 4.41
C MET A 217 -0.68 -6.29 5.41
N VAL A 218 -1.80 -6.84 5.85
CA VAL A 218 -1.81 -8.05 6.71
C VAL A 218 -1.15 -9.24 6.00
N LYS A 219 -1.42 -9.42 4.71
CA LYS A 219 -0.87 -10.54 3.95
C LYS A 219 0.65 -10.45 3.80
N GLU A 220 1.18 -9.24 3.66
CA GLU A 220 2.61 -9.01 3.43
C GLU A 220 3.40 -8.84 4.74
N TYR A 221 2.86 -8.09 5.71
CA TYR A 221 3.59 -7.66 6.91
C TYR A 221 3.02 -8.21 8.23
N GLY A 222 1.85 -8.84 8.18
CA GLY A 222 1.13 -9.30 9.37
C GLY A 222 0.18 -8.24 9.96
N ALA A 223 -0.75 -8.72 10.78
CA ALA A 223 -1.85 -7.91 11.31
C ALA A 223 -1.38 -6.76 12.22
N GLU A 224 -0.41 -7.03 13.09
CA GLU A 224 0.11 -6.04 14.04
C GLU A 224 0.84 -4.89 13.33
N TRP A 225 1.64 -5.20 12.30
CA TRP A 225 2.31 -4.18 11.51
C TRP A 225 1.32 -3.33 10.73
N ALA A 226 0.31 -3.96 10.11
CA ALA A 226 -0.72 -3.27 9.36
C ALA A 226 -1.54 -2.32 10.27
N GLU A 227 -1.84 -2.76 11.49
CA GLU A 227 -2.53 -1.94 12.49
C GLU A 227 -1.70 -0.73 12.92
N ASP A 228 -0.44 -0.94 13.29
CA ASP A 228 0.46 0.14 13.70
C ASP A 228 0.66 1.15 12.57
N TYR A 229 0.86 0.69 11.33
CA TYR A 229 1.03 1.58 10.18
C TYR A 229 -0.24 2.38 9.89
N ALA A 230 -1.39 1.70 9.78
CA ALA A 230 -2.66 2.35 9.48
C ALA A 230 -3.04 3.35 10.59
N THR A 231 -2.89 2.97 11.85
CA THR A 231 -3.16 3.88 12.98
C THR A 231 -2.24 5.10 12.94
N ALA A 232 -0.95 4.92 12.67
CA ALA A 232 -0.01 6.03 12.51
C ALA A 232 -0.33 6.91 11.29
N HIS A 233 -0.92 6.36 10.23
CA HIS A 233 -1.37 7.10 9.05
C HIS A 233 -2.53 8.04 9.39
N GLU A 234 -3.48 7.55 10.19
CA GLU A 234 -4.65 8.34 10.60
C GLU A 234 -4.30 9.46 11.57
N GLN A 235 -3.18 9.38 12.30
CA GLN A 235 -2.66 10.47 13.16
C GLN A 235 -2.12 11.70 12.40
N LEU A 236 -2.28 11.77 11.07
CA LEU A 236 -1.88 12.94 10.29
C LEU A 236 -2.69 14.18 10.71
N PRO A 237 -2.03 15.30 11.10
CA PRO A 237 -2.75 16.45 11.62
C PRO A 237 -3.77 17.04 10.66
N GLY A 238 -4.95 17.36 11.20
CA GLY A 238 -6.04 17.98 10.45
C GLY A 238 -6.97 16.99 9.74
N ASN A 239 -6.89 15.70 10.04
CA ASN A 239 -7.89 14.73 9.64
C ASN A 239 -9.22 15.02 10.38
N PRO A 240 -10.36 15.23 9.69
CA PRO A 240 -11.63 15.42 10.37
C PRO A 240 -12.07 14.16 11.09
N GLY A 241 -12.54 14.30 12.34
CA GLY A 241 -12.93 13.16 13.19
C GLY A 241 -13.81 12.10 12.51
N PRO A 242 -14.90 12.46 11.78
CA PRO A 242 -15.71 11.45 11.10
C PRO A 242 -14.99 10.65 10.01
N ARG A 243 -14.05 11.28 9.29
CA ARG A 243 -13.21 10.59 8.28
C ARG A 243 -12.24 9.66 8.98
N GLU A 244 -11.54 10.16 9.99
CA GLU A 244 -10.62 9.37 10.81
C GLU A 244 -11.31 8.12 11.40
N ALA A 245 -12.52 8.29 11.93
CA ALA A 245 -13.31 7.17 12.46
C ALA A 245 -13.69 6.14 11.40
N MET A 246 -14.12 6.62 10.22
CA MET A 246 -14.44 5.77 9.08
C MET A 246 -13.21 4.98 8.64
N ASP A 247 -12.08 5.66 8.45
CA ASP A 247 -10.84 5.08 7.96
C ASP A 247 -10.30 4.04 8.95
N LEU A 248 -10.16 4.37 10.24
CA LEU A 248 -9.73 3.43 11.27
C LEU A 248 -10.65 2.21 11.37
N TYR A 249 -11.97 2.40 11.30
CA TYR A 249 -12.94 1.29 11.33
C TYR A 249 -12.79 0.39 10.10
N ASN A 250 -12.72 0.98 8.91
CA ASN A 250 -12.59 0.22 7.65
C ASN A 250 -11.23 -0.47 7.54
N ASN A 251 -10.17 0.15 8.05
CA ASN A 251 -8.85 -0.43 8.22
C ASN A 251 -8.95 -1.72 9.07
N GLU A 252 -9.62 -1.69 10.23
CA GLU A 252 -9.83 -2.87 11.09
C GLU A 252 -10.65 -3.96 10.38
N VAL A 253 -11.72 -3.61 9.66
CA VAL A 253 -12.52 -4.57 8.87
C VAL A 253 -11.63 -5.30 7.86
N GLY A 254 -10.79 -4.57 7.14
CA GLY A 254 -9.81 -5.12 6.21
C GLY A 254 -8.85 -6.12 6.85
N ARG A 255 -8.24 -5.74 7.99
CA ARG A 255 -7.34 -6.62 8.75
C ARG A 255 -8.05 -7.91 9.18
N ASN A 256 -9.26 -7.80 9.71
CA ASN A 256 -10.06 -8.94 10.17
C ASN A 256 -10.41 -9.90 9.02
N ILE A 257 -10.78 -9.38 7.84
CA ILE A 257 -11.05 -10.20 6.66
C ILE A 257 -9.80 -10.98 6.24
N ALA A 258 -8.63 -10.34 6.21
CA ALA A 258 -7.38 -11.01 5.84
C ALA A 258 -6.96 -12.08 6.86
N VAL A 259 -7.07 -11.80 8.17
CA VAL A 259 -6.77 -12.77 9.23
C VAL A 259 -7.69 -14.00 9.16
N ALA A 260 -8.97 -13.80 8.85
CA ALA A 260 -9.93 -14.89 8.69
C ALA A 260 -9.71 -15.71 7.41
N ASN A 261 -8.98 -15.16 6.42
CA ASN A 261 -8.77 -15.77 5.11
C ASN A 261 -7.27 -15.80 4.74
N PRO A 262 -6.41 -16.49 5.51
CA PRO A 262 -4.95 -16.42 5.34
C PRO A 262 -4.46 -16.92 3.97
N ASP A 263 -5.19 -17.87 3.37
CA ASP A 263 -4.85 -18.47 2.08
C ASP A 263 -5.45 -17.71 0.88
N ALA A 264 -6.29 -16.69 1.11
CA ALA A 264 -6.94 -15.95 0.02
C ALA A 264 -5.93 -15.15 -0.79
N SER A 265 -6.06 -15.19 -2.11
CA SER A 265 -5.34 -14.30 -3.04
C SER A 265 -5.80 -12.85 -2.89
N ALA A 266 -5.00 -11.91 -3.43
CA ALA A 266 -5.34 -10.48 -3.45
C ALA A 266 -6.73 -10.24 -4.09
N GLU A 267 -7.02 -10.88 -5.22
CA GLU A 267 -8.32 -10.77 -5.91
C GLU A 267 -9.49 -11.37 -5.10
N GLU A 268 -9.25 -12.46 -4.37
CA GLU A 268 -10.26 -13.03 -3.46
C GLU A 268 -10.52 -12.09 -2.28
N LEU A 269 -9.48 -11.47 -1.72
CA LEU A 269 -9.62 -10.44 -0.67
C LEU A 269 -10.38 -9.22 -1.20
N ALA A 270 -10.04 -8.72 -2.40
CA ALA A 270 -10.78 -7.64 -3.04
C ALA A 270 -12.27 -7.99 -3.21
N THR A 271 -12.57 -9.22 -3.63
CA THR A 271 -13.96 -9.71 -3.74
C THR A 271 -14.69 -9.77 -2.40
N LEU A 272 -14.01 -10.23 -1.34
CA LEU A 272 -14.59 -10.28 0.01
C LEU A 272 -14.85 -8.88 0.57
N ILE A 273 -13.94 -7.94 0.32
CA ILE A 273 -14.04 -6.56 0.79
C ILE A 273 -15.11 -5.80 0.00
N GLU A 274 -15.22 -6.02 -1.31
CA GLU A 274 -16.34 -5.48 -2.08
C GLU A 274 -17.69 -5.97 -1.51
N GLN A 275 -17.79 -7.24 -1.11
CA GLN A 275 -18.99 -7.75 -0.46
C GLN A 275 -19.22 -7.09 0.90
N ALA A 276 -18.18 -6.90 1.72
CA ALA A 276 -18.27 -6.21 3.00
C ALA A 276 -18.81 -4.77 2.83
N VAL A 277 -18.32 -4.03 1.84
CA VAL A 277 -18.83 -2.71 1.49
C VAL A 277 -20.29 -2.77 1.03
N ARG A 278 -20.65 -3.71 0.14
CA ARG A 278 -22.04 -3.82 -0.34
C ARG A 278 -23.03 -4.29 0.74
N ASN A 279 -22.55 -4.97 1.78
CA ASN A 279 -23.36 -5.49 2.88
C ASN A 279 -23.44 -4.52 4.08
N GLY A 280 -22.74 -3.38 4.03
CA GLY A 280 -22.68 -2.43 5.15
C GLY A 280 -21.90 -2.95 6.34
N ASP A 281 -20.92 -3.83 6.11
CA ASP A 281 -19.97 -4.24 7.14
C ASP A 281 -18.86 -3.19 7.33
N THR A 282 -18.58 -2.38 6.29
CA THR A 282 -17.81 -1.14 6.36
C THR A 282 -18.71 0.07 6.59
N VAL A 283 -18.11 1.23 6.86
CA VAL A 283 -18.83 2.50 7.04
C VAL A 283 -18.37 3.58 6.05
N VAL A 284 -19.24 4.57 5.82
CA VAL A 284 -18.99 5.79 5.04
C VAL A 284 -19.54 6.99 5.81
N VAL A 285 -19.11 8.21 5.48
CA VAL A 285 -19.63 9.41 6.17
C VAL A 285 -20.99 9.78 5.60
N GLY A 286 -22.02 9.82 6.45
CA GLY A 286 -23.36 10.29 6.11
C GLY A 286 -23.48 11.81 6.06
N GLN A 287 -24.61 12.33 5.56
CA GLN A 287 -24.86 13.78 5.51
C GLN A 287 -24.94 14.46 6.89
N ASP A 288 -25.19 13.67 7.93
CA ASP A 288 -25.14 14.08 9.33
C ASP A 288 -23.72 14.08 9.91
N LEU A 289 -22.71 13.79 9.08
CA LEU A 289 -21.29 13.75 9.42
C LEU A 289 -20.94 12.65 10.44
N LEU A 290 -21.67 11.54 10.40
CA LEU A 290 -21.40 10.35 11.20
C LEU A 290 -21.04 9.15 10.30
N PRO A 291 -20.22 8.19 10.80
CA PRO A 291 -19.87 6.99 10.06
C PRO A 291 -21.04 5.98 10.07
N HIS A 292 -21.78 5.90 8.97
CA HIS A 292 -22.92 4.99 8.81
C HIS A 292 -22.54 3.75 7.99
N PRO A 293 -23.24 2.62 8.16
CA PRO A 293 -23.06 1.45 7.31
C PRO A 293 -23.09 1.81 5.81
N SER A 294 -22.11 1.33 5.07
CA SER A 294 -21.84 1.72 3.68
C SER A 294 -22.96 1.37 2.69
N ASN A 295 -23.90 0.51 3.06
CA ASN A 295 -25.09 0.17 2.28
C ASN A 295 -26.35 0.98 2.66
N GLU A 296 -26.29 1.80 3.71
CA GLU A 296 -27.39 2.67 4.15
C GLU A 296 -27.29 4.09 3.56
N VAL A 297 -26.07 4.52 3.19
CA VAL A 297 -25.81 5.81 2.56
C VAL A 297 -25.49 5.59 1.08
N PRO A 298 -26.33 6.03 0.13
CA PRO A 298 -25.99 6.00 -1.28
C PRO A 298 -24.73 6.83 -1.57
N MET A 299 -23.90 6.38 -2.51
CA MET A 299 -22.62 7.03 -2.83
C MET A 299 -22.77 8.51 -3.18
N GLU A 300 -23.83 8.90 -3.88
CA GLU A 300 -24.09 10.30 -4.22
C GLU A 300 -24.64 11.15 -3.07
N GLN A 301 -24.79 10.57 -1.88
CA GLN A 301 -25.38 11.16 -0.68
C GLN A 301 -24.42 11.11 0.52
N THR A 302 -23.16 10.77 0.32
CA THR A 302 -22.15 10.85 1.37
C THR A 302 -21.93 12.31 1.80
N GLY A 303 -21.58 12.49 3.06
CA GLY A 303 -21.23 13.77 3.64
C GLY A 303 -19.79 14.15 3.32
N ASP A 304 -19.47 15.43 3.52
CA ASP A 304 -18.09 15.93 3.46
C ASP A 304 -17.61 16.16 4.90
N ALA A 305 -16.74 15.26 5.37
CA ALA A 305 -16.27 15.23 6.76
C ALA A 305 -15.52 16.51 7.15
N ASN A 306 -15.00 17.29 6.19
CA ASN A 306 -14.31 18.55 6.46
C ASN A 306 -15.25 19.62 7.09
N ASN A 307 -16.56 19.40 7.07
CA ASN A 307 -17.55 20.27 7.71
C ASN A 307 -17.82 19.92 9.18
N ALA A 308 -17.22 18.85 9.70
CA ALA A 308 -17.43 18.39 11.06
C ALA A 308 -16.70 19.27 12.09
N PRO A 309 -17.24 19.42 13.31
CA PRO A 309 -16.48 19.99 14.41
C PRO A 309 -15.27 19.10 14.76
N PRO A 310 -14.20 19.66 15.35
CA PRO A 310 -13.11 18.86 15.88
C PRO A 310 -13.62 17.86 16.93
N VAL A 311 -13.02 16.68 16.94
CA VAL A 311 -13.27 15.61 17.92
C VAL A 311 -11.94 15.32 18.61
N ASP A 312 -11.98 15.06 19.92
CA ASP A 312 -10.77 14.76 20.68
C ASP A 312 -10.38 13.30 20.45
N GLY A 313 -9.15 13.06 20.00
CA GLY A 313 -8.57 11.73 19.85
C GLY A 313 -7.78 11.26 21.07
N HIS A 314 -7.44 9.96 21.09
CA HIS A 314 -6.60 9.36 22.12
C HIS A 314 -5.22 8.96 21.57
N ASP A 315 -4.21 8.92 22.44
CA ASP A 315 -2.88 8.45 22.05
C ASP A 315 -2.92 6.92 21.88
N PRO A 316 -2.64 6.38 20.68
CA PRO A 316 -2.67 4.94 20.45
C PRO A 316 -1.46 4.24 21.09
N GLU A 317 -1.66 2.98 21.49
CA GLU A 317 -0.57 2.10 21.92
C GLU A 317 -0.01 1.34 20.72
N PHE A 318 1.25 1.61 20.34
CA PHE A 318 1.95 0.90 19.26
C PHE A 318 2.70 -0.32 19.77
N ASN A 319 2.77 -1.38 18.96
CA ASN A 319 3.61 -2.53 19.28
C ASN A 319 5.10 -2.22 19.04
N ASP A 320 5.96 -2.43 20.03
CA ASP A 320 7.40 -2.27 19.88
C ASP A 320 8.04 -3.31 18.94
N GLU A 321 7.37 -4.46 18.70
CA GLU A 321 7.83 -5.56 17.84
C GLU A 321 7.58 -5.32 16.34
N SER A 322 6.70 -4.38 15.97
CA SER A 322 6.43 -4.04 14.56
C SER A 322 7.59 -3.32 13.85
N ARG A 323 8.68 -3.02 14.57
CA ARG A 323 9.87 -2.34 14.03
C ARG A 323 10.65 -3.14 13.00
N THR A 324 10.45 -4.45 12.92
CA THR A 324 11.12 -5.32 11.96
C THR A 324 10.17 -6.38 11.45
N THR A 325 9.92 -6.40 10.14
CA THR A 325 9.34 -7.57 9.47
C THR A 325 10.34 -8.72 9.57
N SER A 326 9.90 -9.87 10.09
CA SER A 326 10.76 -11.02 10.42
C SER A 326 11.17 -11.86 9.21
#